data_AF-A0A933NCT8-F1
#
_entry.id   AF-A0A933NCT8-F1
#
_cell.length_a   1.000
_cell.length_b   1.000
_cell.length_c   1.000
_cell.angle_alpha   90.00
_cell.angle_beta   90.00
_cell.angle_gamma   90.00
#
_symmetry.space_group_name_H-M   'P 1'
#
loop_
_entity.id
_entity.type
_entity.pdbx_description
1 polymer ?
#
loop_
_entity_poly.entity_id
_entity_poly.type
_entity_poly.pdbx_seq_one_letter_code
_entity_poly.pdbx_strand_id
1 'polypeptide(L)'
;MLSTRAHADVAELSFVREVLENGLTVVYHRDDRVPAVAVAVWYDVGALHEQPGRSGFAHLFEHMMFQGSAHIPRDTMISGLERRGATQINGTTAFDRTLYHEVMPSSELPYALWLESDRMGWFLAALDQQQLDNQKDVVKAERRDRVNDRPYGLVDGLVMHTLYPQGHPYRENVIGSAKDVDAATLDEIRAFFLQHYVPANATLVLAGDFEVPEAKELVRKYFASLPARPRPAGVKVDPPELRGTKLFRATEPIANQPRLTLVWGGPPPYGAGAAELDYAASLMADPGVGWLDDYLRAAGVEVIDVSASFLELRGGSRFELHVVVPEGTQPEPLIKLIDRFVLTLSTHAQDQRDIDAYRNSLERGTLFRNESLLNRATLLAAYESMFDDPGKLAWDLERYKLVTPESLRRVVLTTLGQNRIAVFAEPAKGAIQKKAQK
;
A
#
# COMPACT_ATOMS: atom_id res chain seq x y z
N MET A 1 0.64 35.35 -7.47
CA MET A 1 1.05 34.82 -8.79
C MET A 1 2.02 33.65 -8.70
N LEU A 2 3.04 33.67 -7.81
CA LEU A 2 3.91 32.49 -7.57
C LEU A 2 3.18 31.34 -6.85
N SER A 3 2.34 31.63 -5.85
CA SER A 3 1.54 30.60 -5.15
C SER A 3 0.47 29.97 -6.05
N THR A 4 -0.21 30.73 -6.90
CA THR A 4 -1.23 30.20 -7.82
C THR A 4 -0.67 29.31 -8.92
N ARG A 5 0.58 29.53 -9.37
CA ARG A 5 1.26 28.62 -10.32
C ARG A 5 1.68 27.31 -9.64
N ALA A 6 2.21 27.38 -8.41
CA ALA A 6 2.56 26.20 -7.63
C ALA A 6 1.34 25.32 -7.27
N HIS A 7 0.16 25.93 -7.08
CA HIS A 7 -1.08 25.17 -6.85
C HIS A 7 -1.61 24.42 -8.08
N ALA A 8 -1.44 24.97 -9.29
CA ALA A 8 -1.88 24.31 -10.52
C ALA A 8 -0.97 23.13 -10.91
N ASP A 9 0.34 23.25 -10.66
CA ASP A 9 1.38 22.30 -11.12
C ASP A 9 1.37 20.95 -10.37
N VAL A 10 0.71 20.90 -9.21
CA VAL A 10 0.69 19.71 -8.35
C VAL A 10 -0.67 19.00 -8.36
N ALA A 11 -1.74 19.69 -8.78
CA ALA A 11 -3.05 19.08 -9.02
C ALA A 11 -3.12 18.38 -10.39
N GLU A 12 -2.31 18.83 -11.36
CA GLU A 12 -2.19 18.23 -12.68
C GLU A 12 -0.73 17.90 -12.98
N LEU A 13 -0.36 16.63 -12.83
CA LEU A 13 0.95 16.15 -13.25
C LEU A 13 0.95 16.06 -14.78
N SER A 14 1.72 16.91 -15.45
CA SER A 14 1.87 16.83 -16.91
C SER A 14 2.66 15.56 -17.30
N PHE A 15 2.25 14.85 -18.34
CA PHE A 15 2.97 13.66 -18.79
C PHE A 15 2.81 13.42 -20.29
N VAL A 16 3.71 12.62 -20.84
CA VAL A 16 3.54 11.95 -22.13
C VAL A 16 3.38 10.46 -21.87
N ARG A 17 2.33 9.85 -22.41
CA ARG A 17 2.08 8.41 -22.32
C ARG A 17 2.30 7.76 -23.69
N GLU A 18 2.94 6.61 -23.72
CA GLU A 18 2.97 5.74 -24.89
C GLU A 18 2.87 4.27 -24.48
N VAL A 19 2.47 3.41 -25.42
CA VAL A 19 2.47 1.96 -25.24
C VAL A 19 3.35 1.38 -26.33
N LEU A 20 4.38 0.63 -25.94
CA LEU A 20 5.28 -0.03 -26.89
C LEU A 20 4.57 -1.21 -27.57
N GLU A 21 5.11 -1.69 -28.71
CA GLU A 21 4.52 -2.81 -29.46
C GLU A 21 4.42 -4.11 -28.63
N ASN A 22 5.29 -4.29 -27.63
CA ASN A 22 5.25 -5.43 -26.72
C ASN A 22 4.25 -5.28 -25.56
N GLY A 23 3.54 -4.15 -25.50
CA GLY A 23 2.51 -3.86 -24.51
C GLY A 23 2.97 -3.04 -23.31
N LEU A 24 4.27 -2.75 -23.15
CA LEU A 24 4.74 -1.91 -22.03
C LEU A 24 4.15 -0.52 -22.11
N THR A 25 3.38 -0.11 -21.09
CA THR A 25 3.01 1.29 -20.93
C THR A 25 4.18 2.07 -20.35
N VAL A 26 4.48 3.22 -20.95
CA VAL A 26 5.53 4.13 -20.49
C VAL A 26 4.94 5.52 -20.28
N VAL A 27 5.20 6.10 -19.10
CA VAL A 27 4.76 7.45 -18.72
C VAL A 27 5.98 8.31 -18.43
N TYR A 28 6.10 9.43 -19.13
CA TYR A 28 7.18 10.39 -19.01
C TYR A 28 6.65 11.67 -18.36
N HIS A 29 7.05 11.94 -17.11
CA HIS A 29 6.79 13.19 -16.39
C HIS A 29 8.09 14.00 -16.30
N ARG A 30 8.23 15.01 -17.17
CA ARG A 30 9.42 15.86 -17.17
C ARG A 30 9.32 16.90 -16.05
N ASP A 31 10.35 16.97 -15.22
CA ASP A 31 10.53 17.96 -14.16
C ASP A 31 12.02 18.28 -14.02
N ASP A 32 12.43 19.44 -14.54
CA ASP A 32 13.83 19.89 -14.61
C ASP A 32 14.29 20.70 -13.38
N ARG A 33 13.50 20.72 -12.29
CA ARG A 33 13.83 21.50 -11.08
C ARG A 33 15.05 20.97 -10.34
N VAL A 34 15.32 19.68 -10.45
CA VAL A 34 16.47 19.00 -9.82
C VAL A 34 17.10 18.03 -10.82
N PRO A 35 18.45 17.89 -10.87
CA PRO A 35 19.13 17.00 -11.80
C PRO A 35 19.07 15.54 -11.35
N ALA A 36 17.86 15.03 -11.18
CA ALA A 36 17.55 13.67 -10.79
C ALA A 36 16.32 13.14 -11.53
N VAL A 37 16.24 11.82 -11.65
CA VAL A 37 15.12 11.11 -12.25
C VAL A 37 14.72 9.93 -11.37
N ALA A 38 13.44 9.86 -11.01
CA ALA A 38 12.84 8.67 -10.44
C ALA A 38 12.45 7.72 -11.58
N VAL A 39 12.89 6.47 -11.46
CA VAL A 39 12.49 5.36 -12.33
C VAL A 39 11.63 4.43 -11.48
N ALA A 40 10.43 4.13 -11.94
CA ALA A 40 9.48 3.26 -11.24
C ALA A 40 8.90 2.24 -12.22
N VAL A 41 9.01 0.95 -11.89
CA VAL A 41 8.40 -0.14 -12.64
C VAL A 41 7.32 -0.78 -11.78
N TRP A 42 6.07 -0.52 -12.15
CA TRP A 42 4.89 -1.05 -11.50
C TRP A 42 4.39 -2.28 -12.25
N TYR A 43 4.36 -3.42 -11.59
CA TYR A 43 3.72 -4.63 -12.11
C TYR A 43 2.34 -4.78 -11.46
N ASP A 44 1.34 -5.05 -12.30
CA ASP A 44 -0.04 -5.33 -11.88
C ASP A 44 -0.16 -6.78 -11.36
N VAL A 45 0.58 -7.07 -10.29
CA VAL A 45 0.65 -8.36 -9.62
C VAL A 45 1.03 -8.16 -8.15
N GLY A 46 0.36 -8.87 -7.24
CA GLY A 46 0.58 -8.80 -5.79
C GLY A 46 -0.08 -9.99 -5.10
N ALA A 47 -0.30 -9.92 -3.78
CA ALA A 47 -0.88 -11.03 -3.02
C ALA A 47 -2.27 -11.50 -3.53
N LEU A 48 -3.03 -10.63 -4.21
CA LEU A 48 -4.30 -10.94 -4.88
C LEU A 48 -4.17 -12.07 -5.92
N HIS A 49 -2.98 -12.21 -6.51
CA HIS A 49 -2.69 -13.14 -7.61
C HIS A 49 -2.05 -14.44 -7.14
N GLU A 50 -1.87 -14.61 -5.83
CA GLU A 50 -1.29 -15.81 -5.25
C GLU A 50 -2.24 -17.00 -5.35
N GLN A 51 -1.66 -18.18 -5.52
CA GLN A 51 -2.43 -19.44 -5.50
C GLN A 51 -2.78 -19.82 -4.06
N PRO A 52 -3.91 -20.52 -3.83
CA PRO A 52 -4.22 -21.05 -2.50
C PRO A 52 -3.08 -21.93 -1.95
N GLY A 53 -2.66 -21.67 -0.70
CA GLY A 53 -1.53 -22.36 -0.07
C GLY A 53 -0.15 -21.92 -0.57
N ARG A 54 -0.07 -20.75 -1.20
CA ARG A 54 1.16 -20.04 -1.61
C ARG A 54 1.15 -18.60 -1.12
N SER A 55 0.70 -18.37 0.11
CA SER A 55 0.72 -17.03 0.69
C SER A 55 2.15 -16.47 0.80
N GLY A 56 2.31 -15.18 0.51
CA GLY A 56 3.61 -14.50 0.56
C GLY A 56 4.53 -14.79 -0.62
N PHE A 57 4.04 -15.51 -1.64
CA PHE A 57 4.79 -15.85 -2.83
C PHE A 57 5.14 -14.61 -3.67
N ALA A 58 4.22 -13.64 -3.81
CA ALA A 58 4.50 -12.41 -4.53
C ALA A 58 5.62 -11.60 -3.84
N HIS A 59 5.62 -11.56 -2.51
CA HIS A 59 6.65 -10.89 -1.72
C HIS A 59 8.00 -11.62 -1.80
N LEU A 60 8.01 -12.95 -1.68
CA LEU A 60 9.22 -13.74 -1.93
C LEU A 60 9.75 -13.54 -3.35
N PHE A 61 8.87 -13.44 -4.34
CA PHE A 61 9.26 -13.20 -5.72
C PHE A 61 9.94 -11.83 -5.87
N GLU A 62 9.45 -10.80 -5.18
CA GLU A 62 10.09 -9.49 -5.15
C GLU A 62 11.52 -9.55 -4.60
N HIS A 63 11.76 -10.31 -3.52
CA HIS A 63 13.13 -10.57 -3.05
C HIS A 63 14.00 -11.24 -4.12
N MET A 64 13.45 -12.25 -4.82
CA MET A 64 14.17 -12.95 -5.87
C MET A 64 14.60 -12.00 -7.01
N MET A 65 13.79 -10.99 -7.32
CA MET A 65 14.09 -10.02 -8.37
C MET A 65 15.30 -9.11 -8.07
N PHE A 66 15.82 -9.12 -6.84
CA PHE A 66 17.11 -8.48 -6.49
C PHE A 66 18.33 -9.39 -6.62
N GLN A 67 18.13 -10.69 -6.88
CA GLN A 67 19.19 -11.71 -6.84
C GLN A 67 19.99 -11.83 -8.15
N GLY A 68 19.78 -10.90 -9.08
CA GLY A 68 20.48 -10.81 -10.36
C GLY A 68 19.62 -11.22 -11.55
N SER A 69 20.25 -11.19 -12.73
CA SER A 69 19.67 -11.51 -14.04
C SER A 69 20.81 -11.91 -14.99
N ALA A 70 20.54 -12.16 -16.27
CA ALA A 70 21.56 -12.61 -17.22
C ALA A 70 22.83 -11.73 -17.25
N HIS A 71 22.67 -10.40 -17.15
CA HIS A 71 23.77 -9.46 -17.29
C HIS A 71 24.12 -8.73 -15.97
N ILE A 72 23.36 -8.98 -14.90
CA ILE A 72 23.61 -8.41 -13.58
C ILE A 72 24.07 -9.53 -12.63
N PRO A 73 25.33 -9.49 -12.17
CA PRO A 73 25.82 -10.47 -11.23
C PRO A 73 25.00 -10.52 -9.94
N ARG A 74 24.93 -11.71 -9.36
CA ARG A 74 24.22 -12.00 -8.11
C ARG A 74 24.59 -11.01 -7.01
N ASP A 75 23.59 -10.53 -6.28
CA ASP A 75 23.71 -9.62 -5.13
C ASP A 75 24.45 -8.29 -5.42
N THR A 76 24.64 -7.93 -6.69
CA THR A 76 25.33 -6.68 -7.06
C THR A 76 24.39 -5.56 -7.47
N MET A 77 23.11 -5.84 -7.74
CA MET A 77 22.13 -4.89 -8.28
C MET A 77 22.07 -3.59 -7.47
N ILE A 78 21.79 -3.69 -6.16
CA ILE A 78 21.70 -2.54 -5.25
C ILE A 78 23.03 -1.80 -5.21
N SER A 79 24.13 -2.50 -4.97
CA SER A 79 25.45 -1.86 -4.90
C SER A 79 25.87 -1.17 -6.21
N GLY A 80 25.42 -1.65 -7.36
CA GLY A 80 25.67 -1.06 -8.67
C GLY A 80 24.93 0.26 -8.85
N LEU A 81 23.69 0.33 -8.37
CA LEU A 81 22.91 1.56 -8.30
C LEU A 81 23.53 2.56 -7.30
N GLU A 82 23.85 2.12 -6.08
CA GLU A 82 24.46 2.98 -5.04
C GLU A 82 25.77 3.61 -5.49
N ARG A 83 26.66 2.84 -6.14
CA ARG A 83 27.93 3.36 -6.69
C ARG A 83 27.75 4.46 -7.74
N ARG A 84 26.55 4.57 -8.32
CA ARG A 84 26.16 5.57 -9.31
C ARG A 84 25.35 6.72 -8.70
N GLY A 85 25.29 6.80 -7.38
CA GLY A 85 24.59 7.86 -6.66
C GLY A 85 23.08 7.67 -6.57
N ALA A 86 22.59 6.46 -6.84
CA ALA A 86 21.17 6.16 -6.67
C ALA A 86 20.76 6.29 -5.19
N THR A 87 19.55 6.78 -4.99
CA THR A 87 18.87 6.82 -3.68
C THR A 87 17.49 6.20 -3.82
N GLN A 88 16.81 5.93 -2.70
CA GLN A 88 15.46 5.33 -2.71
C GLN A 88 15.39 4.02 -3.54
N ILE A 89 16.47 3.22 -3.53
CA ILE A 89 16.51 1.92 -4.21
C ILE A 89 15.71 0.93 -3.39
N ASN A 90 14.56 0.49 -3.89
CA ASN A 90 13.76 -0.48 -3.14
C ASN A 90 12.73 -1.24 -4.00
N GLY A 91 12.25 -2.35 -3.44
CA GLY A 91 11.10 -3.12 -3.90
C GLY A 91 10.00 -3.04 -2.87
N THR A 92 8.74 -3.05 -3.31
CA THR A 92 7.61 -3.18 -2.40
C THR A 92 6.51 -3.99 -3.03
N THR A 93 6.04 -5.00 -2.31
CA THR A 93 4.88 -5.79 -2.65
C THR A 93 3.68 -5.36 -1.81
N ALA A 94 2.52 -5.22 -2.44
CA ALA A 94 1.24 -5.00 -1.79
C ALA A 94 0.22 -6.05 -2.25
N PHE A 95 -1.03 -5.85 -1.87
CA PHE A 95 -2.11 -6.76 -2.23
C PHE A 95 -2.33 -6.84 -3.75
N ASP A 96 -2.29 -5.73 -4.47
CA ASP A 96 -2.64 -5.67 -5.89
C ASP A 96 -1.46 -5.37 -6.81
N ARG A 97 -0.28 -5.06 -6.26
CA ARG A 97 0.88 -4.60 -7.04
C ARG A 97 2.23 -4.96 -6.46
N THR A 98 3.23 -4.94 -7.33
CA THR A 98 4.65 -5.00 -6.99
C THR A 98 5.34 -3.84 -7.67
N LEU A 99 6.09 -3.04 -6.93
CA LEU A 99 6.80 -1.87 -7.43
C LEU A 99 8.27 -2.02 -7.16
N TYR A 100 9.08 -1.70 -8.16
CA TYR A 100 10.50 -1.48 -7.98
C TYR A 100 10.85 -0.07 -8.44
N HIS A 101 11.79 0.55 -7.75
CA HIS A 101 12.11 1.94 -7.99
C HIS A 101 13.48 2.35 -7.47
N GLU A 102 13.97 3.43 -8.08
CA GLU A 102 15.20 4.11 -7.72
C GLU A 102 15.12 5.57 -8.15
N VAL A 103 15.86 6.43 -7.46
CA VAL A 103 16.09 7.82 -7.87
C VAL A 103 17.56 7.98 -8.23
N MET A 104 17.82 8.32 -9.48
CA MET A 104 19.16 8.44 -10.07
C MET A 104 19.52 9.90 -10.34
N PRO A 105 20.81 10.28 -10.37
CA PRO A 105 21.25 11.46 -11.11
C PRO A 105 20.79 11.37 -12.57
N SER A 106 20.38 12.49 -13.20
CA SER A 106 19.83 12.49 -14.58
C SER A 106 20.75 11.78 -15.59
N SER A 107 22.07 11.95 -15.45
CA SER A 107 23.08 11.34 -16.31
C SER A 107 23.14 9.80 -16.24
N GLU A 108 22.56 9.20 -15.20
CA GLU A 108 22.56 7.76 -14.96
C GLU A 108 21.23 7.10 -15.35
N LEU A 109 20.28 7.86 -15.94
CA LEU A 109 19.05 7.30 -16.51
C LEU A 109 19.29 6.11 -17.46
N PRO A 110 20.30 6.13 -18.37
CA PRO A 110 20.57 4.99 -19.22
C PRO A 110 20.94 3.71 -18.47
N TYR A 111 21.56 3.82 -17.28
CA TYR A 111 21.93 2.66 -16.46
C TYR A 111 20.71 2.06 -15.77
N ALA A 112 19.84 2.90 -15.18
CA ALA A 112 18.60 2.43 -14.57
C ALA A 112 17.69 1.73 -15.59
N LEU A 113 17.48 2.34 -16.77
CA LEU A 113 16.67 1.71 -17.83
C LEU A 113 17.26 0.38 -18.32
N TRP A 114 18.59 0.30 -18.46
CA TRP A 114 19.25 -0.96 -18.79
C TRP A 114 19.01 -2.02 -17.71
N LEU A 115 19.23 -1.67 -16.44
CA LEU A 115 19.07 -2.56 -15.29
C LEU A 115 17.63 -3.09 -15.18
N GLU A 116 16.66 -2.20 -15.27
CA GLU A 116 15.23 -2.52 -15.19
C GLU A 116 14.79 -3.41 -16.35
N SER A 117 15.27 -3.14 -17.56
CA SER A 117 15.02 -4.00 -18.72
C SER A 117 15.65 -5.39 -18.56
N ASP A 118 16.84 -5.47 -17.96
CA ASP A 118 17.54 -6.73 -17.78
C ASP A 118 16.82 -7.62 -16.77
N ARG A 119 16.39 -7.02 -15.67
CA ARG A 119 15.58 -7.69 -14.66
C ARG A 119 14.22 -8.13 -15.23
N MET A 120 13.54 -7.30 -16.02
CA MET A 120 12.25 -7.64 -16.64
C MET A 120 12.38 -8.73 -17.72
N GLY A 121 13.46 -8.73 -18.49
CA GLY A 121 13.61 -9.63 -19.64
C GLY A 121 14.36 -10.93 -19.35
N TRP A 122 15.32 -10.88 -18.44
CA TRP A 122 16.39 -11.88 -18.34
C TRP A 122 16.64 -12.40 -16.93
N PHE A 123 15.74 -12.14 -15.98
CA PHE A 123 15.79 -12.66 -14.61
C PHE A 123 15.98 -14.19 -14.55
N LEU A 124 15.25 -14.95 -15.37
CA LEU A 124 15.29 -16.42 -15.31
C LEU A 124 16.67 -17.05 -15.55
N ALA A 125 17.58 -16.34 -16.23
CA ALA A 125 18.94 -16.82 -16.47
C ALA A 125 19.79 -16.87 -15.19
N ALA A 126 19.45 -16.07 -14.17
CA ALA A 126 20.13 -16.06 -12.88
C ALA A 126 19.48 -16.96 -11.83
N LEU A 127 18.29 -17.51 -12.11
CA LEU A 127 17.47 -18.25 -11.15
C LEU A 127 18.19 -19.50 -10.61
N ASP A 128 18.33 -19.58 -9.29
CA ASP A 128 19.15 -20.57 -8.60
C ASP A 128 18.49 -21.07 -7.29
N GLN A 129 18.62 -22.37 -6.99
CA GLN A 129 17.97 -22.98 -5.82
C GLN A 129 18.54 -22.46 -4.50
N GLN A 130 19.85 -22.27 -4.43
CA GLN A 130 20.51 -21.75 -3.23
C GLN A 130 20.03 -20.33 -2.92
N GLN A 131 19.80 -19.51 -3.95
CA GLN A 131 19.24 -18.18 -3.78
C GLN A 131 17.79 -18.24 -3.27
N LEU A 132 16.96 -19.11 -3.84
CA LEU A 132 15.59 -19.30 -3.35
C LEU A 132 15.57 -19.72 -1.87
N ASP A 133 16.41 -20.68 -1.48
CA ASP A 133 16.46 -21.15 -0.08
C ASP A 133 16.94 -20.04 0.86
N ASN A 134 17.96 -19.26 0.46
CA ASN A 134 18.40 -18.10 1.21
C ASN A 134 17.30 -17.05 1.36
N GLN A 135 16.59 -16.70 0.28
CA GLN A 135 15.54 -15.69 0.33
C GLN A 135 14.31 -16.14 1.11
N LYS A 136 13.98 -17.43 1.11
CA LYS A 136 12.96 -17.98 2.04
C LYS A 136 13.35 -17.72 3.49
N ASP A 137 14.60 -17.95 3.86
CA ASP A 137 15.08 -17.71 5.22
C ASP A 137 15.07 -16.21 5.58
N VAL A 138 15.42 -15.34 4.64
CA VAL A 138 15.33 -13.87 4.80
C VAL A 138 13.88 -13.44 5.01
N VAL A 139 12.94 -13.86 4.16
CA VAL A 139 11.52 -13.51 4.28
C VAL A 139 10.92 -14.03 5.60
N LYS A 140 11.30 -15.24 6.03
CA LYS A 140 10.86 -15.76 7.34
C LYS A 140 11.47 -14.97 8.51
N ALA A 141 12.71 -14.50 8.39
CA ALA A 141 13.32 -13.63 9.39
C ALA A 141 12.63 -12.26 9.44
N GLU A 142 12.38 -11.66 8.29
CA GLU A 142 11.62 -10.42 8.18
C GLU A 142 10.23 -10.57 8.77
N ARG A 143 9.55 -11.69 8.52
CA ARG A 143 8.25 -11.98 9.14
C ARG A 143 8.34 -11.99 10.66
N ARG A 144 9.40 -12.58 11.23
CA ARG A 144 9.61 -12.53 12.68
C ARG A 144 9.75 -11.08 13.15
N ASP A 145 10.58 -10.30 12.46
CA ASP A 145 10.90 -8.92 12.85
C ASP A 145 9.76 -7.91 12.62
N ARG A 146 8.94 -8.11 11.58
CA ARG A 146 7.86 -7.18 11.17
C ARG A 146 6.48 -7.59 11.67
N VAL A 147 6.29 -8.84 12.10
CA VAL A 147 4.98 -9.34 12.53
C VAL A 147 5.02 -10.00 13.90
N ASN A 148 5.89 -10.99 14.11
CA ASN A 148 5.88 -11.75 15.36
C ASN A 148 6.41 -10.93 16.54
N ASP A 149 7.45 -10.13 16.32
CA ASP A 149 8.14 -9.35 17.34
C ASP A 149 7.73 -7.86 17.33
N ARG A 150 6.69 -7.51 16.56
CA ARG A 150 6.09 -6.17 16.57
C ARG A 150 4.88 -6.10 17.50
N PRO A 151 4.73 -5.01 18.29
CA PRO A 151 3.50 -4.74 19.02
C PRO A 151 2.28 -4.90 18.12
N TYR A 152 1.37 -5.78 18.53
CA TYR A 152 0.12 -6.05 17.82
C TYR A 152 0.26 -6.60 16.39
N GLY A 153 1.45 -7.05 15.96
CA GLY A 153 1.65 -7.58 14.61
C GLY A 153 0.82 -8.84 14.34
N LEU A 154 0.63 -9.70 15.36
CA LEU A 154 -0.23 -10.88 15.26
C LEU A 154 -1.74 -10.54 15.21
N VAL A 155 -2.13 -9.35 15.69
CA VAL A 155 -3.53 -8.90 15.70
C VAL A 155 -4.03 -8.66 14.28
N ASP A 156 -3.21 -8.06 13.41
CA ASP A 156 -3.61 -7.87 12.00
C ASP A 156 -3.81 -9.23 11.31
N GLY A 157 -2.95 -10.22 11.57
CA GLY A 157 -3.19 -11.59 11.11
C GLY A 157 -4.56 -12.13 11.53
N LEU A 158 -4.93 -11.98 12.81
CA LEU A 158 -6.26 -12.39 13.30
C LEU A 158 -7.40 -11.64 12.62
N VAL A 159 -7.24 -10.33 12.39
CA VAL A 159 -8.20 -9.51 11.63
C VAL A 159 -8.37 -10.07 10.22
N MET A 160 -7.29 -10.27 9.47
CA MET A 160 -7.32 -10.78 8.09
C MET A 160 -7.99 -12.15 8.01
N HIS A 161 -7.66 -13.06 8.94
CA HIS A 161 -8.26 -14.40 9.02
C HIS A 161 -9.74 -14.40 9.43
N THR A 162 -10.22 -13.30 9.99
CA THR A 162 -11.63 -13.17 10.40
C THR A 162 -12.44 -12.45 9.32
N LEU A 163 -11.85 -11.42 8.69
CA LEU A 163 -12.50 -10.60 7.67
C LEU A 163 -12.63 -11.37 6.36
N TYR A 164 -11.54 -11.95 5.87
CA TYR A 164 -11.51 -12.60 4.57
C TYR A 164 -11.74 -14.11 4.71
N PRO A 165 -12.72 -14.71 4.00
CA PRO A 165 -13.06 -16.12 4.14
C PRO A 165 -11.90 -17.04 3.70
N GLN A 166 -11.98 -18.31 4.09
CA GLN A 166 -10.99 -19.30 3.66
C GLN A 166 -10.90 -19.36 2.13
N GLY A 167 -9.68 -19.34 1.59
CA GLY A 167 -9.41 -19.30 0.15
C GLY A 167 -9.39 -17.90 -0.47
N HIS A 168 -9.78 -16.86 0.27
CA HIS A 168 -9.66 -15.48 -0.21
C HIS A 168 -8.19 -15.02 -0.24
N PRO A 169 -7.70 -14.39 -1.33
CA PRO A 169 -6.28 -14.05 -1.49
C PRO A 169 -5.69 -13.15 -0.38
N TYR A 170 -6.51 -12.25 0.18
CA TYR A 170 -6.03 -11.35 1.24
C TYR A 170 -5.90 -12.01 2.62
N ARG A 171 -6.47 -13.20 2.83
CA ARG A 171 -6.60 -13.82 4.16
C ARG A 171 -5.28 -13.95 4.92
N GLU A 172 -4.19 -14.26 4.22
CA GLU A 172 -2.89 -14.55 4.84
C GLU A 172 -1.96 -13.33 4.93
N ASN A 173 -2.45 -12.15 4.51
CA ASN A 173 -1.66 -10.92 4.34
C ASN A 173 -0.49 -11.10 3.31
N VAL A 174 0.15 -10.01 2.92
CA VAL A 174 1.18 -9.95 1.87
C VAL A 174 2.45 -10.72 2.22
N ILE A 175 2.85 -10.75 3.49
CA ILE A 175 4.07 -11.45 3.93
C ILE A 175 3.90 -12.98 3.99
N GLY A 176 2.64 -13.44 4.02
CA GLY A 176 2.28 -14.86 4.04
C GLY A 176 2.68 -15.63 5.30
N SER A 177 2.50 -16.95 5.20
CA SER A 177 2.88 -17.91 6.25
C SER A 177 4.26 -18.51 5.97
N ALA A 178 5.01 -18.80 7.04
CA ALA A 178 6.32 -19.44 6.90
C ALA A 178 6.23 -20.79 6.17
N LYS A 179 5.13 -21.53 6.38
CA LYS A 179 4.88 -22.81 5.72
C LYS A 179 4.74 -22.65 4.20
N ASP A 180 4.00 -21.66 3.76
CA ASP A 180 3.77 -21.45 2.33
C ASP A 180 5.02 -20.89 1.63
N VAL A 181 5.76 -20.00 2.31
CA VAL A 181 7.07 -19.53 1.85
C VAL A 181 8.06 -20.69 1.70
N ASP A 182 8.13 -21.60 2.68
CA ASP A 182 8.99 -22.79 2.61
C ASP A 182 8.62 -23.72 1.44
N ALA A 183 7.34 -23.79 1.10
CA ALA A 183 6.81 -24.64 0.04
C ALA A 183 7.08 -24.12 -1.38
N ALA A 184 7.51 -22.86 -1.55
CA ALA A 184 7.78 -22.28 -2.86
C ALA A 184 8.88 -23.04 -3.62
N THR A 185 8.71 -23.25 -4.92
CA THR A 185 9.67 -23.98 -5.77
C THR A 185 10.20 -23.11 -6.90
N LEU A 186 11.37 -23.45 -7.45
CA LEU A 186 11.92 -22.74 -8.61
C LEU A 186 11.02 -22.77 -9.84
N ASP A 187 10.30 -23.87 -10.05
CA ASP A 187 9.37 -23.99 -11.18
C ASP A 187 8.16 -23.06 -11.01
N GLU A 188 7.67 -22.89 -9.77
CA GLU A 188 6.63 -21.89 -9.47
C GLU A 188 7.17 -20.46 -9.66
N ILE A 189 8.42 -20.16 -9.25
CA ILE A 189 9.04 -18.85 -9.47
C ILE A 189 9.13 -18.57 -10.98
N ARG A 190 9.59 -19.56 -11.76
CA ARG A 190 9.64 -19.46 -13.22
C ARG A 190 8.24 -19.22 -13.81
N ALA A 191 7.24 -19.99 -13.40
CA ALA A 191 5.87 -19.84 -13.89
C ALA A 191 5.30 -18.46 -13.57
N PHE A 192 5.50 -17.98 -12.34
CA PHE A 192 5.02 -16.68 -11.89
C PHE A 192 5.66 -15.52 -12.67
N PHE A 193 6.98 -15.57 -12.91
CA PHE A 193 7.65 -14.59 -13.77
C PHE A 193 7.08 -14.60 -15.18
N LEU A 194 6.99 -15.78 -15.80
CA LEU A 194 6.53 -15.92 -17.18
C LEU A 194 5.08 -15.47 -17.38
N GLN A 195 4.26 -15.59 -16.34
CA GLN A 195 2.86 -15.18 -16.33
C GLN A 195 2.71 -13.69 -16.04
N HIS A 196 3.29 -13.18 -14.96
CA HIS A 196 2.94 -11.85 -14.42
C HIS A 196 3.95 -10.74 -14.72
N TYR A 197 5.22 -11.09 -14.94
CA TYR A 197 6.30 -10.14 -15.18
C TYR A 197 6.53 -9.99 -16.68
N VAL A 198 5.48 -9.54 -17.37
CA VAL A 198 5.47 -9.33 -18.81
C VAL A 198 5.29 -7.84 -19.13
N PRO A 199 5.83 -7.34 -20.25
CA PRO A 199 5.74 -5.92 -20.59
C PRO A 199 4.29 -5.39 -20.57
N ALA A 200 3.34 -6.15 -21.12
CA ALA A 200 1.91 -5.81 -21.14
C ALA A 200 1.21 -5.74 -19.76
N ASN A 201 1.88 -6.19 -18.69
CA ASN A 201 1.38 -6.14 -17.31
C ASN A 201 2.15 -5.15 -16.44
N ALA A 202 2.97 -4.30 -17.06
CA ALA A 202 3.85 -3.36 -16.38
C ALA A 202 3.64 -1.92 -16.87
N THR A 203 3.89 -0.97 -15.98
CA THR A 203 3.99 0.46 -16.28
C THR A 203 5.36 0.95 -15.85
N LEU A 204 6.14 1.45 -16.80
CA LEU A 204 7.39 2.16 -16.55
C LEU A 204 7.09 3.65 -16.45
N VAL A 205 7.44 4.29 -15.34
CA VAL A 205 7.30 5.73 -15.15
C VAL A 205 8.66 6.37 -14.92
N LEU A 206 8.95 7.40 -15.70
CA LEU A 206 10.12 8.26 -15.55
C LEU A 206 9.66 9.64 -15.09
N ALA A 207 10.10 10.08 -13.92
CA ALA A 207 9.75 11.39 -13.37
C ALA A 207 11.00 12.18 -12.99
N GLY A 208 11.28 13.30 -13.66
CA GLY A 208 12.43 14.15 -13.35
C GLY A 208 13.09 14.78 -14.57
N ASP A 209 14.38 15.07 -14.45
CA ASP A 209 15.14 15.88 -15.39
C ASP A 209 15.67 15.02 -16.55
N PHE A 210 14.98 15.10 -17.70
CA PHE A 210 15.37 14.50 -18.96
C PHE A 210 14.61 15.13 -20.13
N GLU A 211 15.12 14.94 -21.35
CA GLU A 211 14.38 15.27 -22.57
C GLU A 211 13.54 14.07 -23.03
N VAL A 212 12.23 14.28 -23.21
CA VAL A 212 11.29 13.21 -23.57
C VAL A 212 11.71 12.45 -24.85
N PRO A 213 12.14 13.10 -25.95
CA PRO A 213 12.60 12.38 -27.13
C PRO A 213 13.80 11.46 -26.87
N GLU A 214 14.77 11.90 -26.05
CA GLU A 214 15.96 11.11 -25.72
C GLU A 214 15.61 9.92 -24.81
N ALA A 215 14.75 10.16 -23.81
CA ALA A 215 14.25 9.10 -22.95
C ALA A 215 13.47 8.03 -23.73
N LYS A 216 12.67 8.43 -24.72
CA LYS A 216 11.97 7.50 -25.62
C LYS A 216 12.93 6.61 -26.41
N GLU A 217 14.04 7.15 -26.90
CA GLU A 217 15.05 6.35 -27.59
C GLU A 217 15.73 5.35 -26.65
N LEU A 218 16.05 5.76 -25.40
CA LEU A 218 16.59 4.84 -24.39
C LEU A 218 15.60 3.74 -24.02
N VAL A 219 14.33 4.10 -23.81
CA VAL A 219 13.26 3.14 -23.50
C VAL A 219 13.09 2.14 -24.64
N ARG A 220 13.03 2.59 -25.90
CA ARG A 220 12.95 1.68 -27.05
C ARG A 220 14.18 0.78 -27.14
N LYS A 221 15.39 1.34 -26.95
CA LYS A 221 16.65 0.59 -26.98
C LYS A 221 16.64 -0.57 -25.98
N TYR A 222 16.15 -0.35 -24.77
CA TYR A 222 16.24 -1.35 -23.69
C TYR A 222 15.02 -2.25 -23.58
N PHE A 223 13.80 -1.74 -23.83
CA PHE A 223 12.57 -2.48 -23.58
C PHE A 223 11.87 -2.99 -24.83
N ALA A 224 12.06 -2.39 -26.01
CA ALA A 224 11.23 -2.75 -27.19
C ALA A 224 11.48 -4.17 -27.70
N SER A 225 12.67 -4.73 -27.47
CA SER A 225 13.02 -6.10 -27.88
C SER A 225 12.53 -7.17 -26.91
N LEU A 226 12.00 -6.79 -25.74
CA LEU A 226 11.48 -7.76 -24.77
C LEU A 226 10.27 -8.50 -25.35
N PRO A 227 10.16 -9.83 -25.16
CA PRO A 227 9.09 -10.61 -25.75
C PRO A 227 7.70 -10.12 -25.35
N ALA A 228 6.86 -9.83 -26.35
CA ALA A 228 5.46 -9.54 -26.14
C ALA A 228 4.73 -10.77 -25.59
N ARG A 229 3.94 -10.58 -24.55
CA ARG A 229 3.02 -11.60 -24.01
C ARG A 229 1.72 -10.95 -23.58
N PRO A 230 0.58 -11.67 -23.63
CA PRO A 230 -0.69 -11.13 -23.19
C PRO A 230 -0.63 -10.68 -21.72
N ARG A 231 -1.28 -9.55 -21.40
CA ARG A 231 -1.56 -9.15 -20.02
C ARG A 231 -2.37 -10.28 -19.34
N PRO A 232 -1.99 -10.76 -18.14
CA PRO A 232 -2.80 -11.70 -17.38
C PRO A 232 -4.23 -11.20 -17.18
N ALA A 233 -5.18 -12.13 -17.14
CA ALA A 233 -6.54 -11.79 -16.77
C ALA A 233 -6.57 -11.29 -15.31
N GLY A 234 -7.31 -10.21 -15.06
CA GLY A 234 -7.51 -9.70 -13.71
C GLY A 234 -8.25 -10.69 -12.80
N VAL A 235 -7.93 -10.64 -11.52
CA VAL A 235 -8.59 -11.46 -10.50
C VAL A 235 -9.85 -10.74 -10.00
N LYS A 236 -11.00 -11.41 -10.05
CA LYS A 236 -12.24 -10.94 -9.43
C LYS A 236 -12.47 -11.70 -8.13
N VAL A 237 -12.63 -10.96 -7.05
CA VAL A 237 -12.94 -11.52 -5.73
C VAL A 237 -14.11 -10.75 -5.15
N ASP A 238 -15.07 -11.48 -4.58
CA ASP A 238 -16.19 -10.88 -3.90
C ASP A 238 -15.73 -10.22 -2.60
N PRO A 239 -16.20 -9.00 -2.27
CA PRO A 239 -15.91 -8.39 -0.99
C PRO A 239 -16.34 -9.29 0.18
N PRO A 240 -15.63 -9.24 1.31
CA PRO A 240 -15.98 -10.05 2.47
C PRO A 240 -17.34 -9.65 3.06
N GLU A 241 -18.22 -10.62 3.29
CA GLU A 241 -19.48 -10.40 4.01
C GLU A 241 -19.32 -10.66 5.52
N LEU A 242 -19.57 -9.63 6.33
CA LEU A 242 -19.60 -9.77 7.79
C LEU A 242 -21.01 -10.08 8.29
N ARG A 243 -21.16 -11.23 8.97
CA ARG A 243 -22.41 -11.65 9.63
C ARG A 243 -22.34 -11.39 11.14
N GLY A 244 -22.89 -10.26 11.57
CA GLY A 244 -22.92 -9.81 12.96
C GLY A 244 -21.60 -9.20 13.42
N THR A 245 -21.66 -8.43 14.50
CA THR A 245 -20.47 -7.93 15.19
C THR A 245 -19.92 -9.00 16.13
N LYS A 246 -18.62 -9.28 16.05
CA LYS A 246 -17.93 -10.24 16.94
C LYS A 246 -16.77 -9.57 17.66
N LEU A 247 -16.71 -9.74 18.97
CA LEU A 247 -15.56 -9.36 19.80
C LEU A 247 -14.67 -10.57 20.05
N PHE A 248 -13.44 -10.50 19.58
CA PHE A 248 -12.36 -11.45 19.85
C PHE A 248 -11.45 -10.84 20.90
N ARG A 249 -11.04 -11.65 21.89
CA ARG A 249 -9.96 -11.29 22.81
C ARG A 249 -8.70 -12.03 22.38
N ALA A 250 -7.60 -11.30 22.26
CA ALA A 250 -6.31 -11.82 21.86
C ALA A 250 -5.26 -11.52 22.93
N THR A 251 -4.26 -12.39 23.05
CA THR A 251 -3.09 -12.11 23.89
C THR A 251 -2.03 -11.40 23.06
N GLU A 252 -1.55 -10.27 23.55
CA GLU A 252 -0.49 -9.46 22.98
C GLU A 252 0.84 -9.73 23.71
N PRO A 253 1.82 -10.40 23.06
CA PRO A 253 3.04 -10.81 23.73
C PRO A 253 4.13 -9.73 23.79
N ILE A 254 4.05 -8.66 22.99
CA ILE A 254 5.13 -7.67 22.82
C ILE A 254 4.78 -6.33 23.47
N ALA A 255 3.55 -5.85 23.28
CA ALA A 255 3.10 -4.57 23.82
C ALA A 255 2.70 -4.66 25.30
N ASN A 256 2.85 -3.54 26.02
CA ASN A 256 2.47 -3.40 27.42
C ASN A 256 1.12 -2.69 27.62
N GLN A 257 0.41 -2.38 26.53
CA GLN A 257 -0.88 -1.70 26.60
C GLN A 257 -1.91 -2.50 25.81
N PRO A 258 -3.18 -2.55 26.26
CA PRO A 258 -4.25 -3.08 25.45
C PRO A 258 -4.52 -2.23 24.20
N ARG A 259 -4.94 -2.89 23.11
CA ARG A 259 -5.44 -2.23 21.90
C ARG A 259 -6.77 -2.82 21.46
N LEU A 260 -7.76 -1.96 21.30
CA LEU A 260 -8.97 -2.27 20.56
C LEU A 260 -8.75 -1.99 19.06
N THR A 261 -9.05 -2.97 18.22
CA THR A 261 -9.06 -2.85 16.76
C THR A 261 -10.46 -3.13 16.25
N LEU A 262 -11.07 -2.17 15.57
CA LEU A 262 -12.37 -2.30 14.92
C LEU A 262 -12.19 -2.23 13.41
N VAL A 263 -12.80 -3.18 12.69
CA VAL A 263 -12.65 -3.29 11.23
C VAL A 263 -13.99 -3.53 10.55
N TRP A 264 -14.26 -2.74 9.52
CA TRP A 264 -15.44 -2.82 8.67
C TRP A 264 -15.02 -3.09 7.22
N GLY A 265 -15.85 -3.79 6.47
CA GLY A 265 -15.72 -3.83 5.01
C GLY A 265 -16.05 -2.46 4.41
N GLY A 266 -15.49 -2.17 3.23
CA GLY A 266 -15.74 -0.93 2.50
C GLY A 266 -16.10 -1.13 1.04
N PRO A 267 -16.45 -0.05 0.34
CA PRO A 267 -16.74 -0.08 -1.09
C PRO A 267 -15.48 -0.43 -1.91
N PRO A 268 -15.64 -0.82 -3.18
CA PRO A 268 -14.51 -0.97 -4.11
C PRO A 268 -13.62 0.28 -4.16
N PRO A 269 -12.33 0.13 -4.53
CA PRO A 269 -11.40 1.25 -4.64
C PRO A 269 -11.94 2.31 -5.59
N TYR A 270 -11.82 3.56 -5.18
CA TYR A 270 -12.32 4.77 -5.79
C TYR A 270 -13.84 4.78 -6.08
N GLY A 271 -14.59 3.88 -5.44
CA GLY A 271 -16.04 3.80 -5.53
C GLY A 271 -16.78 4.87 -4.72
N ALA A 272 -18.10 4.91 -4.88
CA ALA A 272 -18.97 5.76 -4.07
C ALA A 272 -18.88 5.36 -2.58
N GLY A 273 -18.69 6.34 -1.69
CA GLY A 273 -18.49 6.09 -0.26
C GLY A 273 -17.02 5.99 0.15
N ALA A 274 -16.08 5.81 -0.78
CA ALA A 274 -14.67 5.66 -0.46
C ALA A 274 -14.06 6.95 0.12
N ALA A 275 -14.28 8.08 -0.55
CA ALA A 275 -13.81 9.38 -0.09
C ALA A 275 -14.47 9.79 1.24
N GLU A 276 -15.75 9.47 1.44
CA GLU A 276 -16.45 9.71 2.71
C GLU A 276 -15.89 8.87 3.87
N LEU A 277 -15.46 7.63 3.62
CA LEU A 277 -14.82 6.80 4.64
C LEU A 277 -13.42 7.28 4.99
N ASP A 278 -12.62 7.66 4.00
CA ASP A 278 -11.31 8.26 4.24
C ASP A 278 -11.44 9.57 5.04
N TYR A 279 -12.40 10.42 4.66
CA TYR A 279 -12.77 11.62 5.42
C TYR A 279 -13.18 11.29 6.86
N ALA A 280 -13.98 10.23 7.07
CA ALA A 280 -14.40 9.80 8.40
C ALA A 280 -13.22 9.31 9.25
N ALA A 281 -12.20 8.67 8.65
CA ALA A 281 -10.99 8.25 9.35
C ALA A 281 -10.23 9.47 9.89
N SER A 282 -10.06 10.51 9.08
CA SER A 282 -9.40 11.74 9.52
C SER A 282 -10.14 12.46 10.63
N LEU A 283 -11.48 12.55 10.58
CA LEU A 283 -12.27 13.10 11.69
C LEU A 283 -12.22 12.26 12.97
N MET A 284 -11.82 11.00 12.89
CA MET A 284 -11.58 10.18 14.08
C MET A 284 -10.21 10.45 14.68
N ALA A 285 -9.15 10.50 13.86
CA ALA A 285 -7.78 10.31 14.35
C ALA A 285 -6.75 11.35 13.89
N ASP A 286 -6.98 12.10 12.82
CA ASP A 286 -5.91 12.95 12.26
C ASP A 286 -5.61 14.15 13.17
N PRO A 287 -4.32 14.50 13.38
CA PRO A 287 -3.95 15.65 14.18
C PRO A 287 -4.61 16.95 13.70
N GLY A 288 -5.27 17.66 14.61
CA GLY A 288 -5.88 18.97 14.38
C GLY A 288 -7.31 18.96 13.83
N VAL A 289 -7.84 17.80 13.40
CA VAL A 289 -9.24 17.65 12.95
C VAL A 289 -9.95 16.46 13.63
N GLY A 290 -9.19 15.42 14.00
CA GLY A 290 -9.68 14.24 14.70
C GLY A 290 -10.04 14.54 16.15
N TRP A 291 -11.19 14.02 16.60
CA TRP A 291 -11.73 14.33 17.93
C TRP A 291 -12.28 13.10 18.68
N LEU A 292 -11.98 11.88 18.22
CA LEU A 292 -12.36 10.67 18.95
C LEU A 292 -11.62 10.57 20.29
N ASP A 293 -10.32 10.93 20.34
CA ASP A 293 -9.56 10.94 21.60
C ASP A 293 -10.24 11.85 22.64
N ASP A 294 -10.48 13.11 22.27
CA ASP A 294 -11.15 14.10 23.14
C ASP A 294 -12.53 13.62 23.60
N TYR A 295 -13.32 13.03 22.70
CA TYR A 295 -14.63 12.47 23.04
C TYR A 295 -14.54 11.34 24.08
N LEU A 296 -13.57 10.43 23.92
CA LEU A 296 -13.36 9.32 24.84
C LEU A 296 -12.86 9.83 26.21
N ARG A 297 -11.93 10.78 26.23
CA ARG A 297 -11.43 11.42 27.46
C ARG A 297 -12.52 12.17 28.21
N ALA A 298 -13.37 12.91 27.49
CA ALA A 298 -14.52 13.60 28.09
C ALA A 298 -15.52 12.62 28.72
N ALA A 299 -15.59 11.38 28.23
CA ALA A 299 -16.38 10.30 28.81
C ALA A 299 -15.68 9.54 29.95
N GLY A 300 -14.49 9.99 30.38
CA GLY A 300 -13.72 9.40 31.47
C GLY A 300 -12.86 8.19 31.07
N VAL A 301 -12.65 7.95 29.77
CA VAL A 301 -11.73 6.92 29.28
C VAL A 301 -10.36 7.54 29.09
N GLU A 302 -9.34 6.96 29.74
CA GLU A 302 -7.96 7.29 29.41
C GLU A 302 -7.57 6.60 28.09
N VAL A 303 -6.97 7.37 27.19
CA VAL A 303 -6.56 6.93 25.86
C VAL A 303 -5.08 7.24 25.69
N ILE A 304 -4.36 6.34 25.03
CA ILE A 304 -2.92 6.47 24.75
C ILE A 304 -2.71 6.88 23.30
N ASP A 305 -3.44 6.26 22.38
CA ASP A 305 -3.34 6.51 20.94
C ASP A 305 -4.66 6.18 20.23
N VAL A 306 -4.96 6.93 19.19
CA VAL A 306 -6.06 6.68 18.25
C VAL A 306 -5.53 6.80 16.84
N SER A 307 -5.79 5.79 16.02
CA SER A 307 -5.52 5.84 14.58
C SER A 307 -6.68 5.25 13.80
N ALA A 308 -7.01 5.85 12.67
CA ALA A 308 -8.05 5.36 11.77
C ALA A 308 -7.57 5.47 10.32
N SER A 309 -8.00 4.54 9.46
CA SER A 309 -7.68 4.58 8.04
C SER A 309 -8.72 3.86 7.20
N PHE A 310 -8.84 4.27 5.94
CA PHE A 310 -9.56 3.51 4.93
C PHE A 310 -8.59 2.99 3.87
N LEU A 311 -8.53 1.67 3.73
CA LEU A 311 -7.68 0.98 2.77
C LEU A 311 -8.51 0.58 1.56
N GLU A 312 -8.32 1.29 0.45
CA GLU A 312 -8.94 1.00 -0.84
C GLU A 312 -8.24 -0.17 -1.53
N LEU A 313 -8.91 -1.32 -1.66
CA LEU A 313 -8.30 -2.55 -2.16
C LEU A 313 -9.20 -3.29 -3.16
N ARG A 314 -8.64 -3.70 -4.30
CA ARG A 314 -9.38 -4.40 -5.38
C ARG A 314 -10.11 -5.67 -4.90
N GLY A 315 -9.46 -6.47 -4.05
CA GLY A 315 -10.03 -7.68 -3.45
C GLY A 315 -10.88 -7.46 -2.19
N GLY A 316 -11.32 -6.23 -1.91
CA GLY A 316 -12.17 -5.91 -0.76
C GLY A 316 -11.53 -4.92 0.19
N SER A 317 -11.89 -3.65 0.04
CA SER A 317 -11.46 -2.55 0.89
C SER A 317 -11.91 -2.71 2.34
N ARG A 318 -11.21 -2.06 3.27
CA ARG A 318 -11.55 -2.08 4.70
C ARG A 318 -11.31 -0.74 5.38
N PHE A 319 -12.17 -0.41 6.33
CA PHE A 319 -11.97 0.69 7.27
C PHE A 319 -11.46 0.13 8.59
N GLU A 320 -10.43 0.73 9.17
CA GLU A 320 -9.83 0.29 10.42
C GLU A 320 -9.75 1.43 11.43
N LEU A 321 -10.07 1.12 12.69
CA LEU A 321 -9.89 2.00 13.83
C LEU A 321 -9.12 1.25 14.92
N HIS A 322 -8.04 1.85 15.38
CA HIS A 322 -7.27 1.39 16.53
C HIS A 322 -7.38 2.39 17.68
N VAL A 323 -7.60 1.87 18.88
CA VAL A 323 -7.58 2.64 20.12
C VAL A 323 -6.70 1.91 21.13
N VAL A 324 -5.57 2.53 21.50
CA VAL A 324 -4.68 2.03 22.55
C VAL A 324 -5.10 2.67 23.87
N VAL A 325 -5.27 1.84 24.89
CA VAL A 325 -5.81 2.23 26.20
C VAL A 325 -4.96 1.65 27.33
N PRO A 326 -5.03 2.18 28.56
CA PRO A 326 -4.34 1.58 29.70
C PRO A 326 -4.84 0.18 30.06
N GLU A 327 -3.99 -0.59 30.73
CA GLU A 327 -4.36 -1.85 31.37
C GLU A 327 -5.59 -1.70 32.28
N GLY A 328 -6.43 -2.74 32.32
CA GLY A 328 -7.68 -2.76 33.10
C GLY A 328 -8.90 -2.17 32.38
N THR A 329 -8.70 -1.45 31.27
CA THR A 329 -9.80 -0.97 30.42
C THR A 329 -10.64 -2.13 29.89
N GLN A 330 -11.96 -2.05 30.05
CA GLN A 330 -12.89 -3.05 29.53
C GLN A 330 -13.31 -2.71 28.09
N PRO A 331 -13.26 -3.66 27.15
CA PRO A 331 -13.58 -3.39 25.74
C PRO A 331 -15.07 -3.11 25.52
N GLU A 332 -15.99 -3.74 26.24
CA GLU A 332 -17.42 -3.61 25.96
C GLU A 332 -17.94 -2.18 26.22
N PRO A 333 -17.61 -1.50 27.34
CA PRO A 333 -17.93 -0.09 27.54
C PRO A 333 -17.25 0.84 26.51
N LEU A 334 -15.99 0.58 26.18
CA LEU A 334 -15.23 1.35 25.18
C LEU A 334 -15.89 1.26 23.80
N ILE A 335 -16.23 0.06 23.36
CA ILE A 335 -16.94 -0.18 22.10
C ILE A 335 -18.28 0.58 22.09
N LYS A 336 -19.05 0.56 23.18
CA LYS A 336 -20.31 1.32 23.28
C LYS A 336 -20.12 2.84 23.25
N LEU A 337 -18.98 3.35 23.69
CA LEU A 337 -18.65 4.77 23.55
C LEU A 337 -18.29 5.11 22.11
N ILE A 338 -17.51 4.25 21.44
CA ILE A 338 -17.18 4.40 20.02
C ILE A 338 -18.45 4.30 19.15
N ASP A 339 -19.38 3.40 19.46
CA ASP A 339 -20.67 3.31 18.77
C ASP A 339 -21.47 4.62 18.87
N ARG A 340 -21.48 5.23 20.07
CA ARG A 340 -22.09 6.54 20.29
C ARG A 340 -21.34 7.65 19.57
N PHE A 341 -20.01 7.57 19.50
CA PHE A 341 -19.22 8.49 18.71
C PHE A 341 -19.56 8.38 17.23
N VAL A 342 -19.65 7.18 16.64
CA VAL A 342 -20.01 6.99 15.22
C VAL A 342 -21.38 7.60 14.92
N LEU A 343 -22.37 7.42 15.81
CA LEU A 343 -23.66 8.10 15.70
C LEU A 343 -23.51 9.63 15.82
N THR A 344 -22.71 10.10 16.77
CA THR A 344 -22.44 11.53 16.97
C THR A 344 -21.79 12.12 15.72
N LEU A 345 -20.73 11.51 15.18
CA LEU A 345 -20.07 11.88 13.93
C LEU A 345 -21.06 12.01 12.76
N SER A 346 -22.07 11.13 12.72
CA SER A 346 -23.12 11.17 11.68
C SER A 346 -24.17 12.27 11.87
N THR A 347 -24.28 12.86 13.07
CA THR A 347 -25.33 13.83 13.43
C THR A 347 -24.80 15.20 13.82
N HIS A 348 -23.56 15.28 14.27
CA HIS A 348 -22.84 16.52 14.44
C HIS A 348 -22.80 17.15 13.06
N ALA A 349 -23.41 18.32 12.92
CA ALA A 349 -23.25 19.11 11.71
C ALA A 349 -21.75 19.34 11.60
N GLN A 350 -21.10 18.57 10.73
CA GLN A 350 -19.84 19.00 10.18
C GLN A 350 -20.22 20.32 9.53
N ASP A 351 -19.88 21.42 10.18
CA ASP A 351 -20.07 22.73 9.56
C ASP A 351 -19.32 22.66 8.23
N GLN A 352 -19.81 23.36 7.21
CA GLN A 352 -19.08 23.47 5.95
C GLN A 352 -17.61 23.85 6.21
N ARG A 353 -17.37 24.61 7.29
CA ARG A 353 -16.04 24.93 7.81
C ARG A 353 -15.16 23.72 8.17
N ASP A 354 -15.69 22.67 8.79
CA ASP A 354 -14.93 21.48 9.17
C ASP A 354 -14.57 20.66 7.91
N ILE A 355 -15.52 20.56 6.99
CA ILE A 355 -15.32 19.97 5.66
C ILE A 355 -14.26 20.73 4.88
N ASP A 356 -14.30 22.06 4.91
CA ASP A 356 -13.31 22.89 4.22
C ASP A 356 -11.93 22.79 4.89
N ALA A 357 -11.85 22.71 6.22
CA ALA A 357 -10.60 22.52 6.94
C ALA A 357 -9.93 21.18 6.60
N TYR A 358 -10.72 20.10 6.53
CA TYR A 358 -10.22 18.81 6.06
C TYR A 358 -9.76 18.86 4.61
N ARG A 359 -10.58 19.41 3.69
CA ARG A 359 -10.20 19.53 2.26
C ARG A 359 -8.87 20.26 2.12
N ASN A 360 -8.69 21.37 2.83
CA ASN A 360 -7.44 22.11 2.86
C ASN A 360 -6.27 21.26 3.38
N SER A 361 -6.50 20.41 4.39
CA SER A 361 -5.49 19.49 4.91
C SER A 361 -5.11 18.42 3.90
N LEU A 362 -6.09 17.82 3.23
CA LEU A 362 -5.89 16.78 2.21
C LEU A 362 -5.20 17.33 0.96
N GLU A 363 -5.62 18.49 0.47
CA GLU A 363 -4.97 19.17 -0.66
C GLU A 363 -3.53 19.47 -0.29
N ARG A 364 -3.28 20.11 0.87
CA ARG A 364 -1.93 20.41 1.35
C ARG A 364 -1.07 19.15 1.51
N GLY A 365 -1.62 18.07 2.07
CA GLY A 365 -0.93 16.80 2.24
C GLY A 365 -0.55 16.17 0.89
N THR A 366 -1.45 16.25 -0.09
CA THR A 366 -1.17 15.81 -1.46
C THR A 366 -0.10 16.67 -2.11
N LEU A 367 -0.16 18.00 -1.94
CA LEU A 367 0.86 18.91 -2.43
C LEU A 367 2.25 18.53 -1.91
N PHE A 368 2.39 18.38 -0.59
CA PHE A 368 3.67 18.03 0.04
C PHE A 368 4.18 16.65 -0.40
N ARG A 369 3.31 15.63 -0.45
CA ARG A 369 3.74 14.30 -0.92
C ARG A 369 4.25 14.37 -2.37
N ASN A 370 3.56 15.12 -3.21
CA ASN A 370 3.92 15.28 -4.61
C ASN A 370 5.09 16.26 -4.85
N GLU A 371 5.78 16.73 -3.82
CA GLU A 371 7.09 17.40 -4.03
C GLU A 371 8.16 16.40 -4.46
N SER A 372 8.03 15.14 -4.03
CA SER A 372 8.94 14.03 -4.36
C SER A 372 8.71 13.50 -5.78
N LEU A 373 9.78 13.42 -6.59
CA LEU A 373 9.76 12.79 -7.92
C LEU A 373 9.26 11.35 -7.87
N LEU A 374 9.69 10.59 -6.86
CA LEU A 374 9.28 9.21 -6.68
C LEU A 374 7.79 9.08 -6.37
N ASN A 375 7.25 9.96 -5.53
CA ASN A 375 5.81 9.94 -5.24
C ASN A 375 4.99 10.26 -6.49
N ARG A 376 5.45 11.21 -7.33
CA ARG A 376 4.80 11.47 -8.63
C ARG A 376 4.86 10.25 -9.54
N ALA A 377 6.02 9.62 -9.66
CA ALA A 377 6.19 8.44 -10.51
C ALA A 377 5.26 7.29 -10.08
N THR A 378 5.23 6.99 -8.78
CA THR A 378 4.40 5.92 -8.22
C THR A 378 2.91 6.22 -8.29
N LEU A 379 2.52 7.49 -8.13
CA LEU A 379 1.13 7.93 -8.27
C LEU A 379 0.63 7.79 -9.72
N LEU A 380 1.42 8.23 -10.71
CA LEU A 380 1.11 8.04 -12.13
C LEU A 380 1.00 6.55 -12.48
N ALA A 381 1.89 5.72 -11.94
CA ALA A 381 1.87 4.27 -12.16
C ALA A 381 0.63 3.60 -11.53
N ALA A 382 0.26 4.00 -10.32
CA ALA A 382 -0.93 3.50 -9.64
C ALA A 382 -2.21 3.82 -10.43
N TYR A 383 -2.33 5.05 -10.94
CA TYR A 383 -3.46 5.46 -11.75
C TYR A 383 -3.53 4.76 -13.11
N GLU A 384 -2.38 4.61 -13.79
CA GLU A 384 -2.32 3.80 -15.01
C GLU A 384 -2.77 2.35 -14.72
N SER A 385 -2.26 1.72 -13.68
CA SER A 385 -2.62 0.34 -13.32
C SER A 385 -4.11 0.19 -13.00
N MET A 386 -4.73 1.17 -12.33
CA MET A 386 -6.13 1.12 -11.91
C MET A 386 -7.12 1.54 -13.01
N PHE A 387 -6.76 2.51 -13.84
CA PHE A 387 -7.70 3.19 -14.73
C PHE A 387 -7.29 3.21 -16.20
N ASP A 388 -6.12 2.63 -16.55
CA ASP A 388 -5.46 2.79 -17.85
C ASP A 388 -5.31 4.27 -18.25
N ASP A 389 -5.18 5.15 -17.24
CA ASP A 389 -5.06 6.60 -17.36
C ASP A 389 -4.25 7.16 -16.18
N PRO A 390 -3.00 7.64 -16.39
CA PRO A 390 -2.17 8.16 -15.30
C PRO A 390 -2.64 9.56 -14.83
N GLY A 391 -3.50 10.24 -15.59
CA GLY A 391 -3.96 11.61 -15.31
C GLY A 391 -5.09 11.73 -14.28
N LYS A 392 -5.29 10.71 -13.44
CA LYS A 392 -6.45 10.64 -12.53
C LYS A 392 -6.34 11.47 -11.25
N LEU A 393 -5.22 12.15 -11.01
CA LEU A 393 -5.02 12.95 -9.79
C LEU A 393 -6.10 14.02 -9.58
N ALA A 394 -6.36 14.85 -10.59
CA ALA A 394 -7.34 15.92 -10.48
C ALA A 394 -8.76 15.37 -10.23
N TRP A 395 -9.10 14.26 -10.89
CA TRP A 395 -10.36 13.56 -10.66
C TRP A 395 -10.46 12.98 -9.25
N ASP A 396 -9.39 12.36 -8.75
CA ASP A 396 -9.38 11.76 -7.42
C ASP A 396 -9.52 12.84 -6.34
N LEU A 397 -8.79 13.96 -6.46
CA LEU A 397 -8.96 15.11 -5.58
C LEU A 397 -10.39 15.68 -5.62
N GLU A 398 -11.03 15.68 -6.79
CA GLU A 398 -12.41 16.15 -6.92
C GLU A 398 -13.41 15.26 -6.17
N ARG A 399 -13.16 13.96 -6.04
CA ARG A 399 -14.01 13.05 -5.24
C ARG A 399 -14.18 13.56 -3.80
N TYR A 400 -13.13 14.09 -3.21
CA TYR A 400 -13.15 14.64 -1.85
C TYR A 400 -13.90 15.99 -1.76
N LYS A 401 -13.93 16.78 -2.83
CA LYS A 401 -14.71 18.03 -2.89
C LYS A 401 -16.21 17.76 -2.96
N LEU A 402 -16.61 16.61 -3.52
CA LEU A 402 -18.00 16.18 -3.61
C LEU A 402 -18.58 15.65 -2.29
N VAL A 403 -17.74 15.46 -1.26
CA VAL A 403 -18.22 15.05 0.07
C VAL A 403 -19.05 16.17 0.69
N THR A 404 -20.32 15.89 0.97
CA THR A 404 -21.26 16.74 1.72
C THR A 404 -21.56 16.15 3.11
N PRO A 405 -22.06 16.95 4.08
CA PRO A 405 -22.51 16.42 5.37
C PRO A 405 -23.51 15.26 5.25
N GLU A 406 -24.44 15.34 4.30
CA GLU A 406 -25.45 14.30 4.06
C GLU A 406 -24.83 13.02 3.51
N SER A 407 -23.90 13.14 2.56
CA SER A 407 -23.19 11.98 1.98
C SER A 407 -22.36 11.27 3.04
N LEU A 408 -21.61 12.02 3.86
CA LEU A 408 -20.80 11.51 4.95
C LEU A 408 -21.67 10.81 5.99
N ARG A 409 -22.74 11.47 6.45
CA ARG A 409 -23.71 10.89 7.39
C ARG A 409 -24.25 9.56 6.87
N ARG A 410 -24.69 9.53 5.61
CA ARG A 410 -25.21 8.31 4.97
C ARG A 410 -24.16 7.20 5.00
N VAL A 411 -22.95 7.46 4.52
CA VAL A 411 -21.89 6.45 4.41
C VAL A 411 -21.41 5.95 5.77
N VAL A 412 -21.23 6.84 6.74
CA VAL A 412 -20.88 6.47 8.12
C VAL A 412 -21.94 5.55 8.71
N LEU A 413 -23.23 5.88 8.58
CA LEU A 413 -24.32 5.03 9.10
C LEU A 413 -24.44 3.71 8.35
N THR A 414 -24.34 3.73 7.02
CA THR A 414 -24.49 2.53 6.19
C THR A 414 -23.26 1.65 6.16
N THR A 415 -22.10 2.08 6.66
CA THR A 415 -20.87 1.28 6.66
C THR A 415 -20.38 1.06 8.08
N LEU A 416 -20.07 2.13 8.81
CA LEU A 416 -19.54 2.04 10.17
C LEU A 416 -20.62 1.67 11.20
N GLY A 417 -21.90 1.87 10.85
CA GLY A 417 -23.05 1.36 11.60
C GLY A 417 -23.39 -0.11 11.35
N GLN A 418 -22.71 -0.79 10.41
CA GLN A 418 -22.94 -2.22 10.12
C GLN A 418 -22.15 -3.16 11.05
N ASN A 419 -22.25 -4.46 10.73
CA ASN A 419 -21.44 -5.53 11.30
C ASN A 419 -19.95 -5.23 11.13
N ARG A 420 -19.18 -5.50 12.18
CA ARG A 420 -17.73 -5.29 12.22
C ARG A 420 -17.01 -6.42 12.94
N ILE A 421 -15.71 -6.48 12.73
CA ILE A 421 -14.83 -7.26 13.60
C ILE A 421 -14.32 -6.34 14.69
N ALA A 422 -14.33 -6.83 15.92
CA ALA A 422 -13.64 -6.19 17.04
C ALA A 422 -12.61 -7.16 17.60
N VAL A 423 -11.35 -6.73 17.71
CA VAL A 423 -10.29 -7.47 18.40
C VAL A 423 -9.78 -6.62 19.54
N PHE A 424 -9.87 -7.13 20.77
CA PHE A 424 -9.23 -6.53 21.93
C PHE A 424 -8.00 -7.35 22.30
N ALA A 425 -6.83 -6.80 22.02
CA ALA A 425 -5.55 -7.43 22.31
C ALA A 425 -5.03 -6.96 23.66
N GLU A 426 -4.85 -7.87 24.61
CA GLU A 426 -4.44 -7.60 25.99
C GLU A 426 -3.03 -8.12 26.24
N PRO A 427 -2.15 -7.35 26.92
CA PRO A 427 -0.79 -7.80 27.25
C PRO A 427 -0.78 -9.17 27.94
N ALA A 428 0.18 -10.02 27.56
CA ALA A 428 0.39 -11.28 28.24
C ALA A 428 0.72 -11.06 29.72
N LYS A 429 -0.02 -11.73 30.63
CA LYS A 429 0.22 -11.65 32.08
C LYS A 429 1.69 -11.97 32.38
N GLY A 430 2.43 -11.01 32.94
CA GLY A 430 3.84 -11.16 33.32
C GLY A 430 4.89 -10.62 32.32
N ALA A 431 4.49 -9.97 31.22
CA ALA A 431 5.41 -9.32 30.28
C ALA A 431 6.35 -8.30 30.95
N ILE A 432 5.90 -7.69 32.06
CA ILE A 432 6.64 -6.73 32.89
C ILE A 432 7.94 -7.33 33.46
N GLN A 433 8.05 -8.65 33.69
CA GLN A 433 9.21 -9.23 34.37
C GLN A 433 10.39 -9.62 33.46
N LYS A 434 10.18 -9.83 32.16
CA LYS A 434 11.26 -10.34 31.28
C LYS A 434 12.16 -9.25 30.67
N LYS A 435 11.70 -8.00 30.55
CA LYS A 435 12.52 -6.90 30.02
C LYS A 435 13.33 -6.15 31.08
N ALA A 436 13.09 -6.40 32.37
CA ALA A 436 13.86 -5.80 33.46
C ALA A 436 15.05 -6.69 33.93
N GLN A 437 15.27 -7.85 33.30
CA GLN A 437 16.31 -8.83 33.69
C GLN A 437 17.25 -9.23 32.55
N LYS A 438 17.25 -8.50 31.43
CA LYS A 438 18.31 -8.54 30.41
C LYS A 438 18.83 -7.14 30.22
#